data_AF-A0A820QAW0-F1
#
_entry.id   AF-A0A820QAW0-F1
#
_cell.length_a   1.000
_cell.length_b   1.000
_cell.length_c   1.000
_cell.angle_alpha   90.00
_cell.angle_beta   90.00
_cell.angle_gamma   90.00
#
_symmetry.space_group_name_H-M   'P 1'
#
loop_
_entity.id
_entity.type
_entity.pdbx_description
1 polymer ?
#
loop_
_entity_poly.entity_id
_entity_poly.type
_entity_poly.pdbx_seq_one_letter_code
_entity_poly.pdbx_strand_id
1 'polypeptide(L)'
;ASKAMKMSRITVDIPVTTGSIIWAKQIEKQLLRYLKRVEDVLGTGWEQHVDGQRLKFEGDSFKQRLNTTAIFEDWLEKVSKKSMSVTGSIFSLETLRSTKGTLLRLKVNFTTEIIMLTKEVRNL
;
A
#
# COMPACT_ATOMS: atom_id res chain seq x y z
N ALA A 1 13.54 6.33 7.33
CA ALA A 1 12.75 5.51 6.39
C ALA A 1 12.95 4.02 6.71
N SER A 2 11.87 3.30 7.02
CA SER A 2 11.89 1.87 7.39
C SER A 2 12.44 0.99 6.25
N LYS A 3 13.10 -0.14 6.57
CA LYS A 3 13.62 -1.09 5.58
C LYS A 3 12.53 -1.61 4.63
N ALA A 4 11.30 -1.77 5.13
CA ALA A 4 10.14 -2.15 4.32
C ALA A 4 9.83 -1.12 3.22
N MET A 5 9.96 0.18 3.51
CA MET A 5 9.72 1.28 2.57
C MET A 5 10.75 1.31 1.43
N LYS A 6 12.00 0.91 1.72
CA LYS A 6 13.05 0.81 0.70
C LYS A 6 12.82 -0.41 -0.22
N MET A 7 12.42 -1.55 0.34
CA MET A 7 12.14 -2.76 -0.44
C MET A 7 10.89 -2.64 -1.32
N SER A 8 9.83 -1.98 -0.85
CA SER A 8 8.62 -1.77 -1.66
C SER A 8 8.87 -0.90 -2.90
N ARG A 9 9.72 0.14 -2.77
CA ARG A 9 10.03 1.09 -3.83
C ARG A 9 11.02 0.53 -4.88
N ILE A 10 11.97 -0.31 -4.46
CA ILE A 10 13.05 -0.78 -5.34
C ILE A 10 12.69 -2.07 -6.08
N THR A 11 11.82 -2.93 -5.49
CA THR A 11 11.62 -4.30 -6.01
C THR A 11 10.23 -4.57 -6.57
N VAL A 12 9.19 -3.87 -6.12
CA VAL A 12 7.79 -4.23 -6.46
C VAL A 12 7.00 -3.06 -7.06
N ASP A 13 7.64 -1.88 -7.20
CA ASP A 13 7.00 -0.72 -7.83
C ASP A 13 5.68 -0.31 -7.11
N ILE A 14 5.60 -0.61 -5.80
CA ILE A 14 4.42 -0.34 -4.97
C ILE A 14 4.58 1.04 -4.33
N PRO A 15 3.61 1.95 -4.53
CA PRO A 15 3.59 3.24 -3.87
C PRO A 15 3.54 3.09 -2.34
N VAL A 16 4.18 4.02 -1.63
CA VAL A 16 4.41 3.91 -0.18
C VAL A 16 3.11 3.80 0.62
N THR A 17 2.04 4.46 0.18
CA THR A 17 0.71 4.42 0.79
C THR A 17 0.14 3.00 0.76
N THR A 18 0.01 2.42 -0.44
CA THR A 18 -0.47 1.05 -0.65
C THR A 18 0.45 0.00 -0.03
N GLY A 19 1.77 0.22 -0.06
CA GLY A 19 2.75 -0.68 0.55
C GLY A 19 2.57 -0.84 2.07
N SER A 20 2.23 0.25 2.76
CA SER A 20 1.96 0.20 4.21
C SER A 20 0.68 -0.59 4.54
N ILE A 21 -0.37 -0.43 3.72
CA ILE A 21 -1.65 -1.14 3.89
C ILE A 21 -1.46 -2.64 3.64
N ILE A 22 -0.77 -3.02 2.56
CA ILE A 22 -0.48 -4.43 2.24
C ILE A 22 0.34 -5.07 3.34
N TRP A 23 1.36 -4.38 3.84
CA TRP A 23 2.22 -4.89 4.90
C TRP A 23 1.44 -5.13 6.20
N ALA A 24 0.59 -4.19 6.61
CA ALA A 24 -0.27 -4.37 7.77
C ALA A 24 -1.27 -5.53 7.59
N LYS A 25 -1.92 -5.67 6.41
CA LYS A 25 -2.76 -6.83 6.09
C LYS A 25 -1.99 -8.15 6.12
N GLN A 26 -0.73 -8.17 5.69
CA GLN A 26 0.12 -9.37 5.77
C GLN A 26 0.41 -9.77 7.22
N ILE A 27 0.70 -8.79 8.08
CA ILE A 27 0.90 -9.05 9.51
C ILE A 27 -0.39 -9.55 10.16
N GLU A 28 -1.55 -8.97 9.82
CA GLU A 28 -2.86 -9.42 10.31
C GLU A 28 -3.13 -10.89 9.93
N LYS A 29 -2.86 -11.29 8.68
CA LYS A 29 -2.98 -12.69 8.24
C LYS A 29 -2.09 -13.62 9.05
N GLN A 30 -0.87 -13.18 9.35
CA GLN A 30 0.06 -13.96 10.16
C GLN A 30 -0.40 -14.07 11.61
N LEU A 31 -0.95 -12.99 12.19
CA LEU A 31 -1.57 -13.00 13.52
C LEU A 31 -2.71 -14.02 13.57
N LEU A 32 -3.65 -13.97 12.62
CA LEU A 32 -4.77 -14.91 12.55
C LEU A 32 -4.31 -16.37 12.43
N ARG A 33 -3.23 -16.62 11.68
CA ARG A 33 -2.62 -17.94 11.59
C ARG A 33 -2.08 -18.42 12.94
N TYR A 34 -1.47 -17.53 13.73
CA TYR A 34 -1.00 -17.88 15.07
C TYR A 34 -2.15 -18.13 16.05
N LEU A 35 -3.19 -17.30 16.03
CA LEU A 35 -4.39 -17.50 16.87
C LEU A 35 -5.09 -18.82 16.53
N LYS A 36 -5.15 -19.18 15.24
CA LYS A 36 -5.67 -20.49 14.82
C LYS A 36 -4.83 -21.66 15.36
N ARG A 37 -3.50 -21.53 15.35
CA ARG A 37 -2.63 -22.58 15.94
C ARG A 37 -2.82 -22.71 17.45
N VAL A 38 -3.12 -21.62 18.13
CA VAL A 38 -3.42 -21.62 19.56
C VAL A 38 -4.73 -22.37 19.82
N GLU A 39 -5.74 -22.14 18.98
CA GLU A 39 -7.00 -22.91 18.98
C GLU A 39 -6.76 -24.40 18.69
N ASP A 40 -5.91 -24.75 17.72
CA ASP A 40 -5.57 -26.14 17.41
C ASP A 40 -4.87 -26.87 18.58
N VAL A 41 -4.11 -26.14 19.42
CA VAL A 41 -3.37 -26.69 20.57
C VAL A 41 -4.22 -26.79 21.83
N LEU A 42 -4.99 -25.75 22.15
CA LEU A 42 -5.78 -25.66 23.38
C LEU A 42 -7.23 -26.12 23.21
N GLY A 43 -7.69 -26.33 21.97
CA GLY A 43 -9.06 -26.67 21.63
C GLY A 43 -9.98 -25.46 21.48
N THR A 44 -11.24 -25.74 21.16
CA THR A 44 -12.28 -24.72 21.06
C THR A 44 -12.53 -24.08 22.42
N GLY A 45 -12.65 -22.75 22.46
CA GLY A 45 -12.79 -22.01 23.72
C GLY A 45 -11.49 -21.74 24.46
N TRP A 46 -10.32 -21.85 23.79
CA TRP A 46 -9.01 -21.45 24.32
C TRP A 46 -9.02 -20.05 24.94
N GLU A 47 -9.89 -19.17 24.47
CA GLU A 47 -10.13 -17.81 24.99
C GLU A 47 -10.54 -17.76 26.47
N GLN A 48 -11.18 -18.83 26.97
CA GLN A 48 -11.63 -18.95 28.37
C GLN A 48 -10.58 -19.62 29.25
N HIS A 49 -9.54 -20.22 28.65
CA HIS A 49 -8.44 -20.82 29.37
C HIS A 49 -7.58 -19.73 30.02
N VAL A 50 -7.05 -20.00 31.22
CA VAL A 50 -6.20 -19.05 31.96
C VAL A 50 -4.98 -18.65 31.13
N ASP A 51 -4.40 -19.62 30.40
CA ASP A 51 -3.27 -19.38 29.49
C ASP A 51 -3.66 -18.66 28.18
N GLY A 52 -4.94 -18.73 27.79
CA GLY A 52 -5.44 -18.13 26.55
C GLY A 52 -5.97 -16.71 26.71
N GLN A 53 -6.41 -16.30 27.91
CA GLN A 53 -6.93 -14.95 28.16
C GLN A 53 -5.90 -13.86 27.85
N ARG A 54 -4.65 -14.05 28.27
CA ARG A 54 -3.58 -13.09 27.99
C ARG A 54 -3.29 -12.99 26.50
N LEU A 55 -3.25 -14.14 25.81
CA LEU A 55 -2.97 -14.20 24.39
C LEU A 55 -4.10 -13.56 23.55
N LYS A 56 -5.34 -13.73 24.00
CA LYS A 56 -6.51 -13.04 23.42
C LYS A 56 -6.39 -11.53 23.59
N PHE A 57 -6.11 -11.05 24.81
CA PHE A 57 -5.96 -9.62 25.07
C PHE A 57 -4.83 -8.98 24.24
N GLU A 58 -3.66 -9.62 24.20
CA GLU A 58 -2.53 -9.15 23.40
C GLU A 58 -2.84 -9.20 21.89
N GLY A 59 -3.53 -10.26 21.43
CA GLY A 59 -3.98 -10.41 20.04
C GLY A 59 -4.97 -9.32 19.62
N ASP A 60 -5.97 -9.03 20.45
CA ASP A 60 -6.97 -7.99 20.19
C ASP A 60 -6.32 -6.59 20.16
N SER A 61 -5.42 -6.30 21.10
CA SER A 61 -4.67 -5.05 21.11
C SER A 61 -3.77 -4.90 19.87
N PHE A 62 -3.12 -6.00 19.45
CA PHE A 62 -2.29 -6.00 18.25
C PHE A 62 -3.13 -5.80 16.98
N LYS A 63 -4.32 -6.41 16.89
CA LYS A 63 -5.26 -6.22 15.79
C LYS A 63 -5.74 -4.76 15.69
N GLN A 64 -6.01 -4.11 16.82
CA GLN A 64 -6.37 -2.68 16.82
C GLN A 64 -5.24 -1.81 16.25
N ARG A 65 -3.98 -2.11 16.58
CA ARG A 65 -2.82 -1.39 16.03
C ARG A 65 -2.61 -1.61 14.53
N LEU A 66 -3.12 -2.71 13.99
CA LEU A 66 -3.05 -3.05 12.56
C LEU A 66 -4.22 -2.46 11.76
N ASN A 67 -5.12 -1.71 12.39
CA ASN A 67 -6.26 -1.12 11.70
C ASN A 67 -5.78 -0.07 10.66
N THR A 68 -5.83 -0.46 9.38
CA THR A 68 -5.45 0.40 8.25
C THR A 68 -6.57 1.26 7.71
N THR A 69 -7.79 1.17 8.25
CA THR A 69 -8.98 1.86 7.71
C THR A 69 -8.76 3.37 7.63
N ALA A 70 -8.18 3.98 8.67
CA ALA A 70 -7.85 5.41 8.65
C ALA A 70 -6.85 5.79 7.54
N ILE A 71 -5.86 4.93 7.25
CA ILE A 71 -4.88 5.16 6.18
C ILE A 71 -5.55 5.04 4.81
N PHE A 72 -6.49 4.10 4.67
CA PHE A 72 -7.26 3.90 3.44
C PHE A 72 -8.24 5.05 3.17
N GLU A 73 -8.93 5.54 4.20
CA GLU A 73 -9.85 6.69 4.09
C GLU A 73 -9.10 7.98 3.71
N ASP A 74 -7.97 8.27 4.36
CA ASP A 74 -7.10 9.41 4.00
C ASP A 74 -6.57 9.29 2.56
N TRP A 75 -6.23 8.08 2.12
CA TRP A 75 -5.88 7.84 0.72
C TRP A 75 -7.06 8.11 -0.21
N LEU A 76 -8.25 7.58 0.09
CA LEU A 76 -9.45 7.73 -0.73
C LEU A 76 -9.86 9.21 -0.87
N GLU A 77 -9.76 9.98 0.21
CA GLU A 77 -10.00 11.42 0.19
C GLU A 77 -9.00 12.16 -0.72
N LYS A 78 -7.70 11.82 -0.62
CA LYS A 78 -6.65 12.40 -1.48
C LYS A 78 -6.84 12.05 -2.96
N VAL A 79 -7.32 10.86 -3.26
CA VAL A 79 -7.62 10.43 -4.63
C VAL A 79 -8.85 11.16 -5.16
N SER A 80 -9.93 11.24 -4.37
CA SER A 80 -11.18 11.90 -4.77
C SER A 80 -11.01 13.40 -5.00
N LYS A 81 -10.17 14.09 -4.22
CA LYS A 81 -9.86 15.51 -4.39
C LYS A 81 -9.03 15.82 -5.63
N LYS A 82 -8.34 14.83 -6.20
CA LYS A 82 -7.55 15.04 -7.42
C LYS A 82 -8.45 14.90 -8.64
N SER A 83 -8.74 16.03 -9.29
CA SER A 83 -9.35 16.05 -10.63
C SER A 83 -8.35 15.48 -11.64
N MET A 84 -8.34 14.16 -11.81
CA MET A 84 -7.48 13.46 -12.76
C MET A 84 -8.12 13.45 -14.15
N SER A 85 -8.21 14.62 -14.79
CA SER A 85 -8.59 14.65 -16.20
C SER A 85 -7.35 14.37 -17.05
N VAL A 86 -7.32 13.23 -17.73
CA VAL A 86 -6.44 13.00 -18.87
C VAL A 86 -7.10 13.64 -20.09
N THR A 87 -7.32 14.95 -20.06
CA THR A 87 -7.88 15.69 -21.19
C THR A 87 -6.73 16.37 -21.93
N GLY A 88 -6.21 15.70 -22.95
CA GLY A 88 -5.13 16.22 -23.79
C GLY A 88 -4.47 15.15 -24.66
N SER A 89 -3.52 15.59 -25.51
CA SER A 89 -2.72 14.67 -26.34
C SER A 89 -1.79 13.82 -25.47
N ILE A 90 -1.88 12.50 -25.63
CA ILE A 90 -1.03 11.50 -24.95
C ILE A 90 0.44 11.67 -25.33
N PHE A 91 0.70 12.21 -26.52
CA PHE A 91 2.04 12.50 -27.01
C PHE A 91 2.27 14.01 -27.06
N SER A 92 3.43 14.41 -26.55
CA SER A 92 3.93 15.78 -26.58
C SER A 92 5.29 15.80 -27.29
N LEU A 93 5.51 16.79 -28.14
CA LEU A 93 6.81 17.02 -28.76
C LEU A 93 7.63 17.95 -27.85
N GLU A 94 8.73 17.44 -27.32
CA GLU A 94 9.68 18.20 -26.53
C GLU A 94 10.82 18.68 -27.45
N THR A 95 11.09 19.98 -27.39
CA THR A 95 12.14 20.60 -28.19
C THR A 95 13.42 20.70 -27.37
N LEU A 96 14.43 19.91 -27.71
CA LEU A 96 15.74 19.93 -27.06
C LEU A 96 16.70 20.81 -27.87
N ARG A 97 17.28 21.82 -27.22
CA ARG A 97 18.38 22.59 -27.81
C ARG A 97 19.65 21.75 -27.69
N SER A 98 20.25 21.38 -28.82
CA SER A 98 21.53 20.69 -28.89
C SER A 98 22.57 21.58 -29.58
N THR A 99 23.85 21.31 -29.32
CA THR A 99 25.00 22.02 -29.91
C THR A 99 25.05 21.94 -31.44
N LYS A 100 24.31 21.01 -32.07
CA LYS A 100 24.20 20.84 -33.53
C LYS A 100 22.85 21.27 -34.12
N GLY A 101 21.97 21.89 -33.32
CA GLY A 101 20.64 22.35 -33.75
C GLY A 101 19.51 21.91 -32.82
N THR A 102 18.29 22.17 -33.27
CA THR A 102 17.06 21.85 -32.52
C THR A 102 16.63 20.40 -32.79
N LEU A 103 16.62 19.56 -31.75
CA LEU A 103 16.16 18.18 -31.84
C LEU A 103 14.75 18.06 -31.26
N LEU A 104 13.82 17.46 -32.01
CA LEU A 104 12.49 17.12 -31.50
C LEU A 104 12.49 15.71 -30.91
N ARG A 105 11.99 15.55 -29.69
CA ARG A 105 11.80 14.27 -29.02
C ARG A 105 10.32 14.07 -28.73
N LEU A 106 9.81 12.89 -29.07
CA LEU A 106 8.48 12.47 -28.65
C LEU A 106 8.49 12.05 -27.18
N LYS A 107 7.64 12.65 -26.36
CA LYS A 107 7.47 12.33 -24.94
C LYS A 107 6.01 12.00 -24.65
N VAL A 108 5.79 10.92 -23.90
CA VAL A 108 4.47 10.56 -23.41
C VAL A 108 4.09 11.48 -22.25
N ASN A 109 2.91 12.10 -22.34
CA ASN A 109 2.41 13.11 -21.41
C ASN A 109 1.54 12.49 -20.31
N PHE A 110 2.09 11.53 -19.56
CA PHE A 110 1.46 11.06 -18.31
C PHE A 110 2.13 11.74 -17.12
N THR A 111 1.32 12.35 -16.25
CA THR A 111 1.83 12.82 -14.97
C THR A 111 2.22 11.61 -14.10
N THR A 112 3.29 11.76 -13.32
CA THR A 112 3.73 10.73 -12.37
C THR A 112 2.60 10.34 -11.40
N GLU A 113 1.68 11.26 -11.14
CA GLU A 113 0.53 11.07 -10.26
C GLU A 113 -0.48 10.07 -10.80
N ILE A 114 -0.79 10.09 -12.11
CA ILE A 114 -1.67 9.11 -12.75
C ILE A 114 -1.04 7.73 -12.68
N ILE A 115 0.25 7.62 -13.02
CA ILE A 115 1.00 6.37 -12.98
C ILE A 115 1.02 5.79 -11.56
N MET A 116 1.22 6.64 -10.55
CA MET A 116 1.15 6.21 -9.16
C MET A 116 -0.26 5.75 -8.77
N LEU A 117 -1.32 6.48 -9.13
CA LEU A 117 -2.68 6.04 -8.80
C LEU A 117 -2.98 4.67 -9.42
N THR A 118 -2.64 4.45 -10.69
CA THR A 118 -2.87 3.15 -11.33
C THR A 118 -2.15 2.03 -10.58
N LYS A 119 -0.95 2.30 -10.08
CA LYS A 119 -0.21 1.36 -9.23
C LYS A 119 -0.85 1.19 -7.84
N GLU A 120 -1.43 2.23 -7.25
CA GLU A 120 -2.15 2.16 -5.96
C GLU A 120 -3.45 1.36 -6.07
N VAL A 121 -4.26 1.62 -7.10
CA VAL A 121 -5.54 0.93 -7.37
C VAL A 121 -5.33 -0.54 -7.70
N ARG A 122 -4.27 -0.89 -8.44
CA ARG A 122 -3.99 -2.30 -8.79
C ARG A 122 -3.67 -3.18 -7.57
N ASN A 123 -3.13 -2.58 -6.51
CA ASN A 123 -2.52 -3.30 -5.40
C ASN A 123 -3.34 -3.24 -4.09
N LEU A 124 -4.36 -2.39 -4.00
CA LEU A 124 -5.32 -2.33 -2.89
C LEU A 124 -6.52 -3.23 -3.13
#